data_AF-A0A9V1ETX5-F1
#
_entry.id   AF-A0A9V1ETX5-F1
#
_cell.length_a   1.000
_cell.length_b   1.000
_cell.length_c   1.000
_cell.angle_alpha   90.00
_cell.angle_beta   90.00
_cell.angle_gamma   90.00
#
_symmetry.space_group_name_H-M   'P 1'
#
loop_
_entity.id
_entity.type
_entity.pdbx_description
1 polymer ?
#
loop_
_entity_poly.entity_id
_entity_poly.type
_entity_poly.pdbx_seq_one_letter_code
_entity_poly.pdbx_strand_id
1 'polypeptide(L)'
;MGPGGGRRVPTSGPAPVPSPPPAPIPPPDPFALGSVGSLSGTQQCPLSTALGPSPPRPHREPLSGDSGPRAPPCPGHPPLDRESRPDPDPATSMGTADRMGAAAVPGPRLALLLLLLLGTPRPGVRGEDGLDFPEYDGVDRVVNVNAKNYKNIFKKYEVLALLYHEPPEDDKASQRQFEMEELILELAAQVLEDKGVGFGLVDSEKDAAVAKKLGLTEEDSIYVFKGDEVIEYDGEFSADTLVEFLLDVLEDPVELIEGERELQAFENIEDEIKLIGYFKSKDSEHYKAYEDAAEEFHPYIPFFATFDSKVAKKLTLKLNEIDFYEAFMEEPVTIPDKPNSEEEIVSFVEEHRRSTLRKLKPESMYETWEDDMDGIHIVAFAEEADPDGYEFLETLKSVAQDNTDNPDLSIIWIDPDDFPLLVPYWEKTFDIDLSAPQIGVVNVTDADSVWLEMDDEEDLPSAEELEDWLEDVLEGEINTEDDDEEEDDDDD
;
A
#
# COMPACT_ATOMS: atom_id res chain seq x y z
N MET A 1 -43.29 12.89 78.95
CA MET A 1 -43.74 14.03 78.13
C MET A 1 -42.97 13.98 76.82
N GLY A 2 -43.69 13.96 75.69
CA GLY A 2 -43.14 13.96 74.33
C GLY A 2 -43.16 12.60 73.64
N PRO A 3 -44.03 12.36 72.62
CA PRO A 3 -43.91 11.20 71.74
C PRO A 3 -42.85 11.47 70.66
N GLY A 4 -41.96 10.50 70.43
CA GLY A 4 -40.96 10.54 69.36
C GLY A 4 -41.60 10.37 67.99
N GLY A 5 -41.41 11.36 67.11
CA GLY A 5 -41.82 11.30 65.72
C GLY A 5 -40.87 10.42 64.91
N GLY A 6 -41.37 9.28 64.43
CA GLY A 6 -40.71 8.53 63.37
C GLY A 6 -40.90 9.24 62.03
N ARG A 7 -39.82 9.74 61.44
CA ARG A 7 -39.76 10.09 60.02
C ARG A 7 -39.57 8.81 59.20
N ARG A 8 -40.43 8.62 58.19
CA ARG A 8 -40.23 7.62 57.14
C ARG A 8 -39.02 8.02 56.31
N VAL A 9 -38.10 7.09 56.12
CA VAL A 9 -37.05 7.13 55.10
C VAL A 9 -37.69 6.70 53.78
N PRO A 10 -37.57 7.46 52.67
CA PRO A 10 -37.92 6.94 51.36
C PRO A 10 -36.83 5.97 50.91
N THR A 11 -37.21 4.74 50.59
CA THR A 11 -36.35 3.78 49.91
C THR A 11 -36.13 4.25 48.47
N SER A 12 -34.90 4.65 48.16
CA SER A 12 -34.42 4.81 46.78
C SER A 12 -34.40 3.45 46.11
N GLY A 13 -35.20 3.27 45.07
CA GLY A 13 -35.06 2.13 44.16
C GLY A 13 -33.75 2.21 43.37
N PRO A 14 -33.23 1.09 42.84
CA PRO A 14 -32.05 1.12 42.00
C PRO A 14 -32.31 1.97 40.74
N ALA A 15 -31.31 2.77 40.37
CA ALA A 15 -31.32 3.53 39.12
C ALA A 15 -31.40 2.55 37.93
N PRO A 16 -32.11 2.92 36.84
CA PRO A 16 -32.09 2.13 35.62
C PRO A 16 -30.65 2.10 35.06
N VAL A 17 -30.22 0.90 34.67
CA VAL A 17 -28.97 0.68 33.95
C VAL A 17 -29.10 1.36 32.58
N PRO A 18 -28.12 2.17 32.14
CA PRO A 18 -28.15 2.73 30.78
C PRO A 18 -28.14 1.59 29.77
N SER A 19 -28.99 1.70 28.75
CA SER A 19 -28.96 0.79 27.60
C SER A 19 -27.59 0.87 26.93
N PRO A 20 -27.04 -0.24 26.40
CA PRO A 20 -25.85 -0.18 25.58
C PRO A 20 -26.11 0.73 24.36
N PRO A 21 -25.07 1.41 23.84
CA PRO A 21 -25.18 2.14 22.57
C PRO A 21 -25.62 1.18 21.45
N PRO A 22 -26.35 1.66 20.44
CA PRO A 22 -26.60 0.87 19.24
C PRO A 22 -25.26 0.45 18.61
N ALA A 23 -25.23 -0.73 17.99
CA ALA A 23 -24.08 -1.16 17.21
C ALA A 23 -23.81 -0.15 16.07
N PRO A 24 -22.54 0.08 15.69
CA PRO A 24 -22.21 0.86 14.50
C PRO A 24 -22.92 0.27 13.28
N ILE A 25 -23.34 1.16 12.38
CA ILE A 25 -23.92 0.77 11.09
C ILE A 25 -22.74 0.30 10.23
N PRO A 26 -22.79 -0.91 9.63
CA PRO A 26 -21.72 -1.36 8.75
C PRO A 26 -21.55 -0.36 7.59
N PRO A 27 -20.32 -0.18 7.08
CA PRO A 27 -20.07 0.70 5.94
C PRO A 27 -20.97 0.30 4.75
N PRO A 28 -21.36 1.26 3.90
CA PRO A 28 -22.29 0.99 2.82
C PRO A 28 -21.71 -0.01 1.83
N ASP A 29 -22.45 -1.11 1.64
CA ASP A 29 -22.22 -2.14 0.65
C ASP A 29 -22.04 -1.50 -0.76
N PRO A 30 -20.82 -1.53 -1.35
CA PRO A 30 -20.53 -0.85 -2.62
C PRO A 30 -21.32 -1.43 -3.81
N PHE A 31 -22.08 -2.51 -3.61
CA PHE A 31 -22.78 -3.23 -4.66
C PHE A 31 -24.31 -3.01 -4.72
N ALA A 32 -24.86 -2.04 -4.00
CA ALA A 32 -26.30 -1.72 -4.03
C ALA A 32 -26.82 -1.13 -5.37
N LEU A 33 -25.98 -0.94 -6.39
CA LEU A 33 -26.39 -0.46 -7.72
C LEU A 33 -26.51 -1.60 -8.74
N GLY A 34 -27.59 -2.39 -8.62
CA GLY A 34 -27.78 -3.56 -9.49
C GLY A 34 -29.22 -4.03 -9.68
N SER A 35 -30.19 -3.14 -9.88
CA SER A 35 -31.54 -3.58 -10.30
C SER A 35 -32.24 -2.59 -11.23
N VAL A 36 -31.96 -2.73 -12.53
CA VAL A 36 -32.87 -2.27 -13.59
C VAL A 36 -33.24 -3.43 -14.52
N GLY A 37 -34.54 -3.65 -14.59
CA GLY A 37 -35.17 -4.84 -15.15
C GLY A 37 -34.96 -5.07 -16.64
N SER A 38 -34.83 -6.34 -16.96
CA SER A 38 -34.91 -6.93 -18.31
C SER A 38 -36.20 -6.54 -19.04
N LEU A 39 -36.08 -5.86 -20.18
CA LEU A 39 -37.09 -5.86 -21.24
C LEU A 39 -36.49 -6.42 -22.54
N SER A 40 -36.96 -7.62 -22.85
CA SER A 40 -36.80 -8.35 -24.10
C SER A 40 -37.30 -7.58 -25.33
N GLY A 41 -36.48 -7.50 -26.38
CA GLY A 41 -36.90 -6.93 -27.67
C GLY A 41 -35.92 -7.19 -28.81
N THR A 42 -35.96 -8.39 -29.39
CA THR A 42 -35.35 -8.71 -30.69
C THR A 42 -35.85 -7.78 -31.81
N GLN A 43 -34.96 -7.02 -32.46
CA GLN A 43 -35.17 -6.66 -33.86
C GLN A 43 -33.85 -6.40 -34.62
N GLN A 44 -33.78 -7.00 -35.80
CA GLN A 44 -32.64 -7.08 -36.71
C GLN A 44 -32.25 -5.74 -37.35
N CYS A 45 -30.95 -5.54 -37.55
CA CYS A 45 -30.38 -4.54 -38.44
C CYS A 45 -30.81 -4.73 -39.90
N PRO A 46 -30.78 -3.64 -40.69
CA PRO A 46 -30.20 -3.72 -42.02
C PRO A 46 -29.04 -2.74 -42.21
N LEU A 47 -27.99 -3.25 -42.87
CA LEU A 47 -26.89 -2.50 -43.46
C LEU A 47 -27.39 -1.30 -44.28
N SER A 48 -26.67 -0.18 -44.18
CA SER A 48 -26.48 0.69 -45.34
C SER A 48 -25.10 1.33 -45.35
N THR A 49 -24.47 1.19 -46.51
CA THR A 49 -23.14 1.59 -46.95
C THR A 49 -23.00 3.10 -47.07
N ALA A 50 -21.92 3.69 -46.56
CA ALA A 50 -21.34 4.92 -47.11
C ALA A 50 -19.86 5.07 -46.74
N LEU A 51 -19.00 4.88 -47.75
CA LEU A 51 -17.57 5.16 -47.77
C LEU A 51 -17.32 6.68 -47.94
N GLY A 52 -16.35 7.22 -47.22
CA GLY A 52 -15.75 8.54 -47.45
C GLY A 52 -14.37 8.66 -46.77
N PRO A 53 -13.35 9.29 -47.40
CA PRO A 53 -11.95 8.91 -47.20
C PRO A 53 -11.16 9.76 -46.19
N SER A 54 -10.11 9.14 -45.62
CA SER A 54 -9.12 9.74 -44.71
C SER A 54 -8.18 10.77 -45.39
N PRO A 55 -7.69 11.79 -44.66
CA PRO A 55 -6.76 12.79 -45.19
C PRO A 55 -5.29 12.30 -45.21
N PRO A 56 -4.43 12.83 -46.12
CA PRO A 56 -3.06 12.35 -46.28
C PRO A 56 -2.03 13.10 -45.42
N ARG A 57 -1.00 12.36 -44.95
CA ARG A 57 0.25 12.89 -44.38
C ARG A 57 1.09 13.63 -45.43
N PRO A 58 1.77 14.74 -45.09
CA PRO A 58 2.74 15.36 -46.00
C PRO A 58 4.17 14.86 -45.77
N HIS A 59 4.84 14.51 -46.87
CA HIS A 59 6.27 14.24 -46.95
C HIS A 59 7.08 15.53 -47.17
N ARG A 60 8.27 15.55 -46.55
CA ARG A 60 9.39 16.50 -46.73
C ARG A 60 9.85 16.63 -48.18
N GLU A 61 10.33 17.82 -48.55
CA GLU A 61 11.60 18.05 -49.28
C GLU A 61 12.05 19.53 -49.20
N PRO A 62 13.35 19.84 -49.48
CA PRO A 62 14.15 20.87 -48.78
C PRO A 62 14.39 22.16 -49.60
N LEU A 63 15.02 23.20 -49.00
CA LEU A 63 16.10 24.03 -49.60
C LEU A 63 16.56 25.26 -48.75
N SER A 64 17.86 25.29 -48.46
CA SER A 64 18.86 26.41 -48.55
C SER A 64 18.73 27.78 -47.85
N GLY A 65 19.78 28.12 -47.07
CA GLY A 65 20.51 29.42 -46.94
C GLY A 65 19.76 30.61 -46.30
N ASP A 66 20.32 31.54 -45.53
CA ASP A 66 21.68 32.03 -45.23
C ASP A 66 21.57 33.04 -44.05
N SER A 67 22.70 33.35 -43.42
CA SER A 67 23.04 34.54 -42.59
C SER A 67 22.47 34.73 -41.15
N GLY A 68 23.40 34.82 -40.17
CA GLY A 68 23.21 35.02 -38.71
C GLY A 68 22.87 36.46 -38.25
N PRO A 69 23.10 36.86 -36.96
CA PRO A 69 24.42 36.83 -36.30
C PRO A 69 24.45 36.40 -34.80
N ARG A 70 25.70 36.31 -34.29
CA ARG A 70 26.21 35.80 -33.00
C ARG A 70 25.94 36.65 -31.74
N ALA A 71 26.02 35.97 -30.58
CA ALA A 71 26.53 36.45 -29.28
C ALA A 71 27.35 35.33 -28.56
N PRO A 72 28.20 35.61 -27.54
CA PRO A 72 29.53 34.99 -27.36
C PRO A 72 29.65 33.94 -26.22
N PRO A 73 30.78 33.20 -26.13
CA PRO A 73 31.21 32.60 -24.86
C PRO A 73 32.56 33.17 -24.34
N CYS A 74 32.70 33.16 -23.02
CA CYS A 74 33.85 33.59 -22.22
C CYS A 74 35.06 32.62 -22.27
N PRO A 75 36.26 33.03 -21.81
CA PRO A 75 37.53 32.39 -22.19
C PRO A 75 38.25 31.57 -21.09
N GLY A 76 38.89 30.47 -21.51
CA GLY A 76 40.36 30.29 -21.40
C GLY A 76 40.98 29.49 -20.24
N HIS A 77 41.61 28.36 -20.54
CA HIS A 77 43.04 28.01 -20.29
C HIS A 77 43.39 26.62 -20.92
N PRO A 78 44.69 26.27 -21.18
CA PRO A 78 45.14 25.69 -22.44
C PRO A 78 45.59 24.21 -22.38
N PRO A 79 45.84 23.55 -23.53
CA PRO A 79 46.31 22.16 -23.58
C PRO A 79 47.85 22.06 -23.56
N LEU A 80 48.36 20.95 -23.00
CA LEU A 80 49.78 20.57 -23.01
C LEU A 80 50.08 19.58 -24.13
N ASP A 81 51.23 19.82 -24.76
CA ASP A 81 51.77 19.16 -25.95
C ASP A 81 52.30 17.74 -25.73
N ARG A 82 52.38 17.03 -26.85
CA ARG A 82 52.91 15.67 -27.05
C ARG A 82 54.28 15.78 -27.72
N GLU A 83 55.34 15.24 -27.13
CA GLU A 83 56.58 14.93 -27.87
C GLU A 83 57.23 13.60 -27.42
N SER A 84 57.34 12.69 -28.41
CA SER A 84 58.54 12.01 -28.91
C SER A 84 59.56 11.33 -27.96
N ARG A 85 59.76 10.01 -28.19
CA ARG A 85 60.89 9.17 -27.73
C ARG A 85 62.25 9.61 -28.31
N PRO A 86 63.37 9.11 -27.74
CA PRO A 86 64.13 8.06 -28.44
C PRO A 86 64.78 6.97 -27.53
N ASP A 87 64.95 5.75 -28.08
CA ASP A 87 65.91 4.72 -27.62
C ASP A 87 67.30 4.95 -28.29
N PRO A 88 68.44 4.38 -27.80
CA PRO A 88 68.85 3.02 -28.22
C PRO A 88 69.72 2.17 -27.23
N ASP A 89 69.46 0.85 -27.21
CA ASP A 89 70.39 -0.33 -27.31
C ASP A 89 71.62 -0.56 -26.37
N PRO A 90 72.28 -1.76 -26.36
CA PRO A 90 71.84 -3.16 -26.61
C PRO A 90 72.51 -4.26 -25.72
N ALA A 91 72.22 -5.53 -26.07
CA ALA A 91 73.05 -6.76 -25.95
C ALA A 91 72.73 -7.68 -24.74
N THR A 92 72.64 -9.02 -24.85
CA THR A 92 73.41 -9.99 -25.64
C THR A 92 72.74 -11.39 -25.64
N SER A 93 72.67 -12.03 -26.83
CA SER A 93 72.85 -13.46 -27.22
C SER A 93 72.18 -14.62 -26.44
N MET A 94 71.87 -15.80 -26.96
CA MET A 94 72.11 -16.53 -28.23
C MET A 94 71.25 -17.80 -28.13
N GLY A 95 70.49 -18.22 -29.15
CA GLY A 95 70.89 -19.23 -30.15
C GLY A 95 70.29 -20.61 -29.81
N THR A 96 69.77 -21.46 -30.70
CA THR A 96 69.80 -21.59 -32.18
C THR A 96 68.83 -22.74 -32.55
N ALA A 97 68.02 -22.57 -33.61
CA ALA A 97 68.00 -23.32 -34.90
C ALA A 97 67.58 -24.82 -34.82
N ASP A 98 66.78 -25.40 -35.71
CA ASP A 98 66.84 -25.35 -37.18
C ASP A 98 65.51 -25.89 -37.79
N ARG A 99 64.91 -25.15 -38.75
CA ARG A 99 64.83 -25.38 -40.22
C ARG A 99 63.71 -26.25 -40.84
N MET A 100 62.92 -25.52 -41.66
CA MET A 100 62.46 -25.78 -43.05
C MET A 100 61.53 -26.99 -43.33
N GLY A 101 60.46 -26.89 -44.13
CA GLY A 101 59.88 -25.79 -44.88
C GLY A 101 58.75 -26.29 -45.80
N ALA A 102 57.70 -25.46 -45.93
CA ALA A 102 56.79 -25.20 -47.07
C ALA A 102 56.00 -26.34 -47.78
N ALA A 103 54.66 -26.29 -47.71
CA ALA A 103 53.74 -26.05 -48.84
C ALA A 103 52.29 -25.85 -48.35
N ALA A 104 51.56 -24.96 -49.02
CA ALA A 104 50.29 -24.33 -48.61
C ALA A 104 49.01 -25.12 -48.96
N VAL A 105 47.95 -25.03 -48.13
CA VAL A 105 46.48 -25.01 -48.44
C VAL A 105 45.74 -24.44 -47.19
N PRO A 106 44.67 -23.61 -47.30
CA PRO A 106 44.17 -22.77 -46.20
C PRO A 106 43.30 -23.49 -45.16
N GLY A 107 43.26 -22.94 -43.94
CA GLY A 107 42.73 -23.59 -42.73
C GLY A 107 41.20 -23.56 -42.52
N PRO A 108 40.69 -24.34 -41.56
CA PRO A 108 39.29 -24.35 -41.17
C PRO A 108 39.10 -23.45 -39.95
N ARG A 109 39.03 -22.13 -40.16
CA ARG A 109 38.44 -21.19 -39.18
C ARG A 109 37.09 -20.64 -39.67
N LEU A 110 36.40 -21.44 -40.48
CA LEU A 110 35.09 -21.13 -41.03
C LEU A 110 34.19 -22.39 -41.05
N ALA A 111 34.13 -23.13 -39.93
CA ALA A 111 33.29 -24.32 -39.82
C ALA A 111 32.52 -24.43 -38.49
N LEU A 112 32.76 -23.55 -37.52
CA LEU A 112 31.94 -23.44 -36.31
C LEU A 112 30.98 -22.24 -36.32
N LEU A 113 31.02 -21.43 -37.38
CA LEU A 113 30.03 -20.37 -37.63
C LEU A 113 28.90 -20.81 -38.59
N LEU A 114 28.89 -22.07 -39.03
CA LEU A 114 27.88 -22.62 -39.95
C LEU A 114 27.02 -23.75 -39.36
N LEU A 115 27.19 -24.09 -38.08
CA LEU A 115 26.26 -24.96 -37.35
C LEU A 115 25.16 -24.19 -36.59
N LEU A 116 25.08 -22.87 -36.78
CA LEU A 116 24.01 -22.00 -36.29
C LEU A 116 22.95 -21.66 -37.38
N LEU A 117 23.00 -22.32 -38.54
CA LEU A 117 22.10 -22.03 -39.68
C LEU A 117 21.34 -23.24 -40.23
N LEU A 118 21.19 -24.31 -39.44
CA LEU A 118 20.34 -25.48 -39.78
C LEU A 118 19.42 -25.92 -38.64
N GLY A 119 19.05 -25.00 -37.75
CA GLY A 119 17.80 -25.12 -37.01
C GLY A 119 16.68 -24.76 -37.97
N THR A 120 15.80 -25.70 -38.29
CA THR A 120 14.52 -25.40 -38.94
C THR A 120 13.88 -24.22 -38.20
N PRO A 121 13.43 -23.15 -38.89
CA PRO A 121 12.55 -22.21 -38.23
C PRO A 121 11.35 -23.05 -37.79
N ARG A 122 11.21 -23.26 -36.48
CA ARG A 122 9.86 -23.39 -35.96
C ARG A 122 9.12 -22.17 -36.52
N PRO A 123 7.97 -22.34 -37.18
CA PRO A 123 7.12 -21.18 -37.45
C PRO A 123 7.03 -20.45 -36.11
N GLY A 124 7.28 -19.14 -36.15
CA GLY A 124 7.44 -18.35 -34.93
C GLY A 124 6.40 -18.77 -33.91
N VAL A 125 6.81 -18.84 -32.66
CA VAL A 125 5.89 -18.37 -31.63
C VAL A 125 5.67 -16.92 -32.04
N ARG A 126 4.68 -16.69 -32.92
CA ARG A 126 3.89 -15.48 -32.85
C ARG A 126 3.53 -15.39 -31.37
N GLY A 127 3.62 -14.22 -30.78
CA GLY A 127 2.76 -13.92 -29.63
C GLY A 127 1.32 -13.98 -30.12
N GLU A 128 0.84 -15.20 -30.41
CA GLU A 128 -0.52 -15.57 -30.77
C GLU A 128 -1.26 -16.00 -29.51
N ASP A 129 -0.55 -16.54 -28.52
CA ASP A 129 -0.99 -16.64 -27.15
C ASP A 129 -0.59 -15.32 -26.47
N GLY A 130 -1.60 -14.52 -26.10
CA GLY A 130 -1.42 -13.22 -25.47
C GLY A 130 -0.99 -13.37 -24.02
N LEU A 131 -1.02 -12.25 -23.29
CA LEU A 131 -1.01 -12.30 -21.83
C LEU A 131 -2.38 -12.86 -21.40
N ASP A 132 -2.51 -14.19 -21.32
CA ASP A 132 -3.72 -14.82 -20.79
C ASP A 132 -3.69 -14.65 -19.27
N PHE A 133 -4.52 -13.76 -18.75
CA PHE A 133 -4.73 -13.64 -17.32
C PHE A 133 -5.33 -14.96 -16.79
N PRO A 134 -4.86 -15.49 -15.65
CA PRO A 134 -5.47 -16.67 -15.04
C PRO A 134 -6.96 -16.42 -14.80
N GLU A 135 -7.81 -17.20 -15.45
CA GLU A 135 -9.23 -17.27 -15.10
C GLU A 135 -9.42 -18.29 -13.98
N TYR A 136 -10.39 -18.05 -13.10
CA TYR A 136 -10.78 -19.06 -12.11
C TYR A 136 -11.16 -20.36 -12.84
N ASP A 137 -10.49 -21.45 -12.50
CA ASP A 137 -10.59 -22.72 -13.21
C ASP A 137 -11.79 -23.58 -12.77
N GLY A 138 -12.56 -23.11 -11.78
CA GLY A 138 -13.74 -23.78 -11.25
C GLY A 138 -13.42 -24.96 -10.32
N VAL A 139 -12.18 -25.06 -9.83
CA VAL A 139 -11.77 -26.08 -8.86
C VAL A 139 -11.82 -25.51 -7.45
N ASP A 140 -12.67 -26.09 -6.62
CA ASP A 140 -12.80 -25.73 -5.20
C ASP A 140 -11.49 -26.04 -4.42
N ARG A 141 -10.82 -25.00 -3.94
CA ARG A 141 -9.60 -25.03 -3.13
C ARG A 141 -9.84 -24.54 -1.71
N VAL A 142 -10.82 -23.66 -1.49
CA VAL A 142 -11.20 -23.14 -0.18
C VAL A 142 -11.84 -24.26 0.64
N VAL A 143 -11.35 -24.47 1.86
CA VAL A 143 -11.78 -25.61 2.68
C VAL A 143 -12.69 -25.14 3.80
N ASN A 144 -13.86 -25.78 3.94
CA ASN A 144 -14.65 -25.65 5.16
C ASN A 144 -13.89 -26.24 6.37
N VAL A 145 -13.46 -25.39 7.30
CA VAL A 145 -12.64 -25.72 8.46
C VAL A 145 -13.52 -25.98 9.66
N ASN A 146 -13.41 -27.18 10.22
CA ASN A 146 -14.23 -27.64 11.32
C ASN A 146 -13.44 -28.50 12.32
N ALA A 147 -14.11 -28.90 13.40
CA ALA A 147 -13.49 -29.64 14.51
C ALA A 147 -12.80 -30.95 14.09
N LYS A 148 -13.14 -31.53 12.92
CA LYS A 148 -12.57 -32.79 12.43
C LYS A 148 -11.29 -32.59 11.62
N ASN A 149 -11.13 -31.48 10.91
CA ASN A 149 -10.06 -31.28 9.93
C ASN A 149 -9.09 -30.15 10.28
N TYR A 150 -9.43 -29.18 11.14
CA TYR A 150 -8.60 -27.99 11.37
C TYR A 150 -7.13 -28.32 11.66
N LYS A 151 -6.85 -29.27 12.57
CA LYS A 151 -5.48 -29.72 12.88
C LYS A 151 -4.69 -30.31 11.71
N ASN A 152 -5.37 -30.84 10.71
CA ASN A 152 -4.72 -31.38 9.52
C ASN A 152 -4.45 -30.27 8.50
N ILE A 153 -5.31 -29.26 8.43
CA ILE A 153 -5.18 -28.10 7.54
C ILE A 153 -3.99 -27.25 7.99
N PHE A 154 -3.90 -26.92 9.28
CA PHE A 154 -2.74 -26.22 9.89
C PHE A 154 -1.40 -26.95 9.72
N LYS A 155 -1.41 -28.25 9.40
CA LYS A 155 -0.17 -29.01 9.13
C LYS A 155 0.19 -29.06 7.65
N LYS A 156 -0.75 -28.73 6.77
CA LYS A 156 -0.61 -28.83 5.32
C LYS A 156 0.00 -27.55 4.75
N TYR A 157 -0.36 -26.41 5.31
CA TYR A 157 0.00 -25.09 4.81
C TYR A 157 0.96 -24.39 5.77
N GLU A 158 1.85 -23.58 5.20
CA GLU A 158 2.78 -22.73 5.93
C GLU A 158 2.09 -21.45 6.39
N VAL A 159 1.33 -20.84 5.48
CA VAL A 159 0.41 -19.73 5.75
C VAL A 159 -1.02 -20.21 5.51
N LEU A 160 -1.94 -19.88 6.41
CA LEU A 160 -3.35 -20.24 6.30
C LEU A 160 -4.23 -19.02 6.55
N ALA A 161 -4.98 -18.57 5.54
CA ALA A 161 -6.00 -17.54 5.67
C ALA A 161 -7.37 -18.17 5.95
N LEU A 162 -8.04 -17.73 7.00
CA LEU A 162 -9.37 -18.21 7.40
C LEU A 162 -10.35 -17.05 7.43
N LEU A 163 -11.35 -17.06 6.57
CA LEU A 163 -12.52 -16.18 6.72
C LEU A 163 -13.41 -16.74 7.83
N TYR A 164 -13.58 -15.96 8.89
CA TYR A 164 -14.52 -16.23 9.97
C TYR A 164 -15.83 -15.52 9.66
N HIS A 165 -16.90 -16.26 9.40
CA HIS A 165 -18.11 -15.69 8.81
C HIS A 165 -19.38 -16.10 9.54
N GLU A 166 -20.41 -15.27 9.47
CA GLU A 166 -21.75 -15.64 9.88
C GLU A 166 -22.37 -16.68 8.94
N PRO A 167 -23.32 -17.52 9.41
CA PRO A 167 -24.13 -18.33 8.51
C PRO A 167 -24.91 -17.42 7.56
N PRO A 168 -24.80 -17.60 6.22
CA PRO A 168 -25.49 -16.72 5.28
C PRO A 168 -27.00 -16.78 5.49
N GLU A 169 -27.65 -15.61 5.49
CA GLU A 169 -29.10 -15.50 5.66
C GLU A 169 -29.89 -16.19 4.53
N ASP A 170 -31.17 -16.46 4.78
CA ASP A 170 -32.06 -17.14 3.82
C ASP A 170 -32.40 -16.26 2.59
N ASP A 171 -32.15 -14.96 2.65
CA ASP A 171 -32.41 -14.06 1.52
C ASP A 171 -31.33 -14.14 0.43
N LYS A 172 -31.71 -13.66 -0.76
CA LYS A 172 -30.87 -13.81 -1.95
C LYS A 172 -29.70 -12.83 -2.02
N ALA A 173 -29.75 -11.73 -1.29
CA ALA A 173 -28.68 -10.75 -1.31
C ALA A 173 -27.51 -11.30 -0.48
N SER A 174 -27.76 -11.71 0.77
CA SER A 174 -26.73 -12.27 1.65
C SER A 174 -26.11 -13.56 1.08
N GLN A 175 -26.90 -14.43 0.44
CA GLN A 175 -26.34 -15.60 -0.26
C GLN A 175 -25.40 -15.24 -1.40
N ARG A 176 -25.71 -14.17 -2.15
CA ARG A 176 -24.86 -13.74 -3.28
C ARG A 176 -23.60 -13.03 -2.82
N GLN A 177 -23.69 -12.27 -1.73
CA GLN A 177 -22.53 -11.65 -1.11
C GLN A 177 -21.55 -12.72 -0.65
N PHE A 178 -22.03 -13.72 0.10
CA PHE A 178 -21.19 -14.84 0.53
C PHE A 178 -20.62 -15.66 -0.64
N GLU A 179 -21.42 -15.91 -1.69
CA GLU A 179 -20.93 -16.56 -2.93
C GLU A 179 -19.81 -15.75 -3.61
N MET A 180 -19.85 -14.42 -3.52
CA MET A 180 -18.82 -13.54 -4.09
C MET A 180 -17.54 -13.55 -3.25
N GLU A 181 -17.66 -13.45 -1.92
CA GLU A 181 -16.53 -13.55 -0.99
C GLU A 181 -15.82 -14.90 -1.14
N GLU A 182 -16.57 -16.01 -1.17
CA GLU A 182 -16.01 -17.34 -1.39
C GLU A 182 -15.27 -17.42 -2.74
N LEU A 183 -15.82 -16.83 -3.81
CA LEU A 183 -15.19 -16.82 -5.13
C LEU A 183 -13.88 -16.02 -5.17
N ILE A 184 -13.82 -14.90 -4.43
CA ILE A 184 -12.60 -14.09 -4.29
C ILE A 184 -11.52 -14.93 -3.59
N LEU A 185 -11.86 -15.62 -2.51
CA LEU A 185 -10.93 -16.52 -1.82
C LEU A 185 -10.51 -17.70 -2.71
N GLU A 186 -11.40 -18.24 -3.54
CA GLU A 186 -11.07 -19.30 -4.50
C GLU A 186 -10.08 -18.84 -5.56
N LEU A 187 -10.22 -17.59 -6.05
CA LEU A 187 -9.27 -17.01 -6.99
C LEU A 187 -7.89 -16.82 -6.34
N ALA A 188 -7.85 -16.24 -5.13
CA ALA A 188 -6.60 -16.08 -4.37
C ALA A 188 -5.96 -17.46 -4.06
N ALA A 189 -6.76 -18.45 -3.70
CA ALA A 189 -6.31 -19.82 -3.47
C ALA A 189 -5.72 -20.47 -4.71
N GLN A 190 -6.27 -20.20 -5.90
CA GLN A 190 -5.71 -20.66 -7.17
C GLN A 190 -4.35 -20.02 -7.46
N VAL A 191 -4.22 -18.71 -7.24
CA VAL A 191 -2.98 -17.97 -7.50
C VAL A 191 -1.86 -18.39 -6.56
N LEU A 192 -2.16 -18.62 -5.28
CA LEU A 192 -1.18 -18.92 -4.24
C LEU A 192 -0.99 -20.42 -3.94
N GLU A 193 -1.66 -21.31 -4.69
CA GLU A 193 -1.58 -22.77 -4.49
C GLU A 193 -0.12 -23.28 -4.50
N ASP A 194 0.67 -22.83 -5.48
CA ASP A 194 2.08 -23.23 -5.64
C ASP A 194 3.01 -22.61 -4.59
N LYS A 195 2.55 -21.60 -3.86
CA LYS A 195 3.28 -20.96 -2.75
C LYS A 195 2.97 -21.58 -1.39
N GLY A 196 2.08 -22.57 -1.34
CA GLY A 196 1.77 -23.29 -0.10
C GLY A 196 0.87 -22.52 0.88
N VAL A 197 0.14 -21.52 0.38
CA VAL A 197 -0.88 -20.80 1.13
C VAL A 197 -2.20 -21.56 1.08
N GLY A 198 -2.85 -21.72 2.22
CA GLY A 198 -4.17 -22.34 2.33
C GLY A 198 -5.25 -21.32 2.59
N PHE A 199 -6.46 -21.59 2.10
CA PHE A 199 -7.65 -20.79 2.39
C PHE A 199 -8.74 -21.67 3.01
N GLY A 200 -9.51 -21.10 3.91
CA GLY A 200 -10.62 -21.81 4.53
C GLY A 200 -11.70 -20.91 5.11
N LEU A 201 -12.84 -21.54 5.39
CA LEU A 201 -14.02 -20.90 5.95
C LEU A 201 -14.29 -21.47 7.34
N VAL A 202 -14.54 -20.61 8.32
CA VAL A 202 -14.96 -21.00 9.67
C VAL A 202 -16.31 -20.34 9.98
N ASP A 203 -17.35 -21.16 10.07
CA ASP A 203 -18.72 -20.70 10.36
C ASP A 203 -18.87 -20.41 11.87
N SER A 204 -19.33 -19.20 12.21
CA SER A 204 -19.42 -18.70 13.59
C SER A 204 -20.37 -19.50 14.48
N GLU A 205 -21.41 -20.11 13.91
CA GLU A 205 -22.35 -20.95 14.65
C GLU A 205 -21.93 -22.42 14.65
N LYS A 206 -21.68 -23.00 13.46
CA LYS A 206 -21.44 -24.43 13.30
C LYS A 206 -20.07 -24.83 13.85
N ASP A 207 -19.09 -23.94 13.72
CA ASP A 207 -17.70 -24.17 14.05
C ASP A 207 -17.18 -23.26 15.17
N ALA A 208 -18.09 -22.69 15.98
CA ALA A 208 -17.81 -21.88 17.18
C ALA A 208 -16.71 -22.45 18.11
N ALA A 209 -16.65 -23.78 18.25
CA ALA A 209 -15.65 -24.44 19.08
C ALA A 209 -14.23 -24.46 18.46
N VAL A 210 -14.13 -24.30 17.14
CA VAL A 210 -12.88 -24.07 16.41
C VAL A 210 -12.52 -22.60 16.49
N ALA A 211 -13.43 -21.70 16.16
CA ALA A 211 -13.22 -20.25 16.26
C ALA A 211 -12.65 -19.84 17.63
N LYS A 212 -13.32 -20.26 18.71
CA LYS A 212 -12.86 -20.03 20.09
C LYS A 212 -11.46 -20.58 20.41
N LYS A 213 -11.02 -21.66 19.73
CA LYS A 213 -9.68 -22.23 19.95
C LYS A 213 -8.60 -21.50 19.18
N LEU A 214 -8.97 -20.93 18.04
CA LEU A 214 -8.07 -20.19 17.16
C LEU A 214 -8.03 -18.70 17.50
N GLY A 215 -8.95 -18.22 18.34
CA GLY A 215 -9.01 -16.82 18.74
C GLY A 215 -9.81 -15.94 17.79
N LEU A 216 -10.57 -16.52 16.85
CA LEU A 216 -11.39 -15.75 15.91
C LEU A 216 -12.55 -15.09 16.66
N THR A 217 -12.63 -13.77 16.61
CA THR A 217 -13.59 -12.98 17.39
C THR A 217 -14.46 -12.09 16.53
N GLU A 218 -13.91 -11.55 15.46
CA GLU A 218 -14.58 -10.57 14.60
C GLU A 218 -15.17 -11.24 13.37
N GLU A 219 -16.50 -11.27 13.32
CA GLU A 219 -17.24 -11.89 12.24
C GLU A 219 -17.05 -11.08 10.95
N ASP A 220 -16.98 -11.80 9.84
CA ASP A 220 -16.67 -11.33 8.49
C ASP A 220 -15.22 -10.84 8.28
N SER A 221 -14.32 -11.12 9.24
CA SER A 221 -12.88 -10.83 9.12
C SER A 221 -12.05 -12.05 8.67
N ILE A 222 -10.91 -11.77 8.03
CA ILE A 222 -9.94 -12.79 7.62
C ILE A 222 -8.81 -12.87 8.65
N TYR A 223 -8.53 -14.06 9.17
CA TYR A 223 -7.40 -14.32 10.05
C TYR A 223 -6.32 -15.12 9.32
N VAL A 224 -5.11 -14.58 9.27
CA VAL A 224 -3.95 -15.19 8.63
C VAL A 224 -3.01 -15.77 9.69
N PHE A 225 -2.71 -17.06 9.57
CA PHE A 225 -1.82 -17.78 10.47
C PHE A 225 -0.48 -18.03 9.80
N LYS A 226 0.62 -17.57 10.40
CA LYS A 226 2.01 -17.85 9.97
C LYS A 226 2.85 -18.19 11.20
N GLY A 227 3.36 -19.42 11.25
CA GLY A 227 4.14 -19.86 12.41
C GLY A 227 3.28 -19.88 13.69
N ASP A 228 3.68 -19.09 14.68
CA ASP A 228 2.93 -18.89 15.94
C ASP A 228 2.09 -17.60 15.93
N GLU A 229 2.22 -16.77 14.88
CA GLU A 229 1.54 -15.48 14.73
C GLU A 229 0.15 -15.61 14.10
N VAL A 230 -0.74 -14.71 14.51
CA VAL A 230 -2.11 -14.55 14.01
C VAL A 230 -2.30 -13.10 13.64
N ILE A 231 -2.48 -12.84 12.34
CA ILE A 231 -2.69 -11.51 11.79
C ILE A 231 -4.17 -11.39 11.45
N GLU A 232 -4.81 -10.35 11.97
CA GLU A 232 -6.18 -9.97 11.62
C GLU A 232 -6.10 -9.05 10.40
N TYR A 233 -6.60 -9.52 9.26
CA TYR A 233 -6.61 -8.72 8.03
C TYR A 233 -7.85 -7.84 8.02
N ASP A 234 -7.60 -6.53 7.99
CA ASP A 234 -8.62 -5.49 8.05
C ASP A 234 -8.48 -4.51 6.87
N GLY A 235 -8.36 -5.11 5.68
CA GLY A 235 -8.22 -4.42 4.40
C GLY A 235 -9.31 -4.80 3.40
N GLU A 236 -9.20 -4.27 2.19
CA GLU A 236 -10.13 -4.50 1.09
C GLU A 236 -10.31 -6.00 0.80
N PHE A 237 -11.56 -6.45 0.74
CA PHE A 237 -11.89 -7.82 0.33
C PHE A 237 -11.84 -7.96 -1.20
N SER A 238 -10.63 -7.95 -1.77
CA SER A 238 -10.38 -8.15 -3.20
C SER A 238 -9.33 -9.25 -3.41
N ALA A 239 -9.40 -9.96 -4.53
CA ALA A 239 -8.45 -11.03 -4.81
C ALA A 239 -7.02 -10.51 -5.00
N ASP A 240 -6.87 -9.32 -5.60
CA ASP A 240 -5.59 -8.74 -5.91
C ASP A 240 -4.90 -8.28 -4.60
N THR A 241 -5.61 -7.51 -3.77
CA THR A 241 -5.14 -7.03 -2.46
C THR A 241 -4.81 -8.18 -1.52
N LEU A 242 -5.67 -9.21 -1.43
CA LEU A 242 -5.39 -10.39 -0.61
C LEU A 242 -4.18 -11.18 -1.09
N VAL A 243 -3.97 -11.27 -2.41
CA VAL A 243 -2.81 -11.96 -2.97
C VAL A 243 -1.53 -11.20 -2.65
N GLU A 244 -1.52 -9.88 -2.80
CA GLU A 244 -0.39 -9.01 -2.45
C GLU A 244 -0.06 -9.13 -0.96
N PHE A 245 -1.05 -8.91 -0.09
CA PHE A 245 -0.89 -9.04 1.36
C PHE A 245 -0.32 -10.41 1.76
N LEU A 246 -0.84 -11.51 1.21
CA LEU A 246 -0.35 -12.86 1.55
C LEU A 246 1.02 -13.17 0.96
N LEU A 247 1.44 -12.47 -0.10
CA LEU A 247 2.83 -12.55 -0.59
C LEU A 247 3.78 -11.87 0.39
N ASP A 248 3.40 -10.72 0.93
CA ASP A 248 4.19 -10.00 1.92
C ASP A 248 4.23 -10.78 3.25
N VAL A 249 3.12 -11.38 3.66
CA VAL A 249 3.09 -12.34 4.77
C VAL A 249 4.07 -13.50 4.55
N LEU A 250 4.31 -13.97 3.32
CA LEU A 250 5.27 -15.06 3.07
C LEU A 250 6.74 -14.63 3.19
N GLU A 251 7.05 -13.34 3.13
CA GLU A 251 8.41 -12.84 3.22
C GLU A 251 8.97 -12.93 4.65
N ASP A 252 10.29 -12.76 4.81
CA ASP A 252 10.91 -12.72 6.14
C ASP A 252 10.56 -11.38 6.81
N PRO A 253 10.29 -11.33 8.14
CA PRO A 253 9.80 -10.13 8.82
C PRO A 253 10.85 -9.01 8.94
N VAL A 254 12.12 -9.29 8.63
CA VAL A 254 13.19 -8.30 8.66
C VAL A 254 13.99 -8.33 7.36
N GLU A 255 13.99 -7.20 6.65
CA GLU A 255 14.78 -7.01 5.44
C GLU A 255 16.22 -6.58 5.76
N LEU A 256 17.21 -7.23 5.13
CA LEU A 256 18.63 -6.90 5.33
C LEU A 256 19.15 -5.90 4.29
N ILE A 257 19.72 -4.79 4.77
CA ILE A 257 20.37 -3.78 3.90
C ILE A 257 21.89 -4.01 3.83
N GLU A 258 22.33 -4.47 2.66
CA GLU A 258 23.69 -4.75 2.24
C GLU A 258 24.13 -3.88 1.03
N GLY A 259 24.23 -2.57 1.24
CA GLY A 259 24.93 -1.67 0.32
C GLY A 259 24.10 -0.49 -0.13
N GLU A 260 24.56 0.21 -1.18
CA GLU A 260 24.00 1.52 -1.52
C GLU A 260 22.66 1.47 -2.24
N ARG A 261 22.35 0.38 -2.95
CA ARG A 261 21.07 0.28 -3.68
C ARG A 261 19.91 -0.01 -2.73
N GLU A 262 20.10 -0.97 -1.85
CA GLU A 262 19.12 -1.32 -0.81
C GLU A 262 18.95 -0.18 0.18
N LEU A 263 20.04 0.53 0.53
CA LEU A 263 19.93 1.75 1.34
C LEU A 263 19.09 2.83 0.64
N GLN A 264 19.29 3.04 -0.67
CA GLN A 264 18.48 4.01 -1.42
C GLN A 264 17.00 3.57 -1.49
N ALA A 265 16.73 2.28 -1.61
CA ALA A 265 15.35 1.77 -1.59
C ALA A 265 14.68 2.06 -0.25
N PHE A 266 15.38 1.78 0.86
CA PHE A 266 14.93 2.16 2.21
C PHE A 266 14.70 3.67 2.37
N GLU A 267 15.63 4.50 1.88
CA GLU A 267 15.51 5.97 1.96
C GLU A 267 14.32 6.52 1.15
N ASN A 268 13.85 5.80 0.12
CA ASN A 268 12.75 6.22 -0.73
C ASN A 268 11.35 5.86 -0.20
N ILE A 269 11.25 5.01 0.82
CA ILE A 269 9.97 4.68 1.46
C ILE A 269 9.54 5.89 2.28
N GLU A 270 8.36 6.45 2.04
CA GLU A 270 7.87 7.61 2.80
C GLU A 270 6.42 7.47 3.27
N ASP A 271 5.60 6.65 2.62
CA ASP A 271 4.15 6.59 2.88
C ASP A 271 3.74 5.60 3.99
N GLU A 272 4.71 5.07 4.72
CA GLU A 272 4.51 4.12 5.80
C GLU A 272 5.59 4.28 6.88
N ILE A 273 5.23 3.85 8.09
CA ILE A 273 6.16 3.74 9.21
C ILE A 273 7.23 2.71 8.84
N LYS A 274 8.50 2.99 9.14
CA LYS A 274 9.59 2.03 8.94
C LYS A 274 10.60 2.08 10.07
N LEU A 275 11.14 0.93 10.43
CA LEU A 275 12.19 0.83 11.45
C LEU A 275 13.51 0.37 10.83
N ILE A 276 14.63 0.86 11.34
CA ILE A 276 15.95 0.35 10.95
C ILE A 276 16.91 0.18 12.13
N GLY A 277 17.42 -1.04 12.29
CA GLY A 277 18.38 -1.39 13.34
C GLY A 277 19.79 -1.69 12.84
N TYR A 278 20.82 -1.21 13.53
CA TYR A 278 22.21 -1.62 13.28
C TYR A 278 22.70 -2.63 14.31
N PHE A 279 22.89 -3.89 13.89
CA PHE A 279 23.34 -4.96 14.76
C PHE A 279 24.68 -5.56 14.33
N LYS A 280 25.26 -6.38 15.19
CA LYS A 280 26.56 -6.99 14.91
C LYS A 280 26.49 -8.06 13.82
N SER A 281 25.40 -8.83 13.82
CA SER A 281 25.13 -9.99 12.96
C SER A 281 23.79 -10.59 13.37
N LYS A 282 23.22 -11.46 12.53
CA LYS A 282 22.05 -12.28 12.87
C LYS A 282 22.15 -13.13 14.16
N ASP A 283 23.36 -13.48 14.58
CA ASP A 283 23.57 -14.23 15.82
C ASP A 283 23.51 -13.36 17.09
N SER A 284 23.31 -12.05 16.95
CA SER A 284 23.20 -11.10 18.06
C SER A 284 21.89 -11.29 18.82
N GLU A 285 21.95 -11.31 20.15
CA GLU A 285 20.75 -11.35 21.01
C GLU A 285 19.80 -10.19 20.71
N HIS A 286 20.34 -8.98 20.49
CA HIS A 286 19.55 -7.79 20.18
C HIS A 286 18.95 -7.80 18.78
N TYR A 287 19.53 -8.54 17.83
CA TYR A 287 18.90 -8.70 16.51
C TYR A 287 17.72 -9.66 16.62
N LYS A 288 17.83 -10.71 17.43
CA LYS A 288 16.73 -11.65 17.65
C LYS A 288 15.54 -10.98 18.31
N ALA A 289 15.77 -10.21 19.38
CA ALA A 289 14.70 -9.41 20.00
C ALA A 289 14.07 -8.40 19.02
N TYR A 290 14.82 -7.92 18.03
CA TYR A 290 14.31 -7.04 16.99
C TYR A 290 13.52 -7.79 15.91
N GLU A 291 13.95 -9.01 15.56
CA GLU A 291 13.25 -9.93 14.67
C GLU A 291 11.95 -10.44 15.31
N ASP A 292 11.98 -10.82 16.59
CA ASP A 292 10.81 -11.21 17.39
C ASP A 292 9.78 -10.06 17.42
N ALA A 293 10.23 -8.81 17.61
CA ALA A 293 9.33 -7.63 17.57
C ALA A 293 8.80 -7.33 16.15
N ALA A 294 9.54 -7.67 15.11
CA ALA A 294 9.09 -7.47 13.72
C ALA A 294 7.96 -8.43 13.35
N GLU A 295 7.97 -9.66 13.90
CA GLU A 295 6.92 -10.65 13.69
C GLU A 295 5.54 -10.15 14.17
N GLU A 296 5.50 -9.34 15.24
CA GLU A 296 4.26 -8.76 15.80
C GLU A 296 3.59 -7.73 14.87
N PHE A 297 4.35 -7.05 14.01
CA PHE A 297 3.83 -6.02 13.09
C PHE A 297 3.86 -6.46 11.62
N HIS A 298 4.25 -7.70 11.34
CA HIS A 298 4.38 -8.21 9.98
C HIS A 298 3.00 -8.45 9.35
N PRO A 299 2.71 -7.98 8.13
CA PRO A 299 3.59 -7.26 7.19
C PRO A 299 3.40 -5.73 7.18
N TYR A 300 2.52 -5.17 8.01
CA TYR A 300 2.09 -3.76 7.92
C TYR A 300 3.18 -2.72 8.19
N ILE A 301 4.15 -3.04 9.05
CA ILE A 301 5.27 -2.12 9.34
C ILE A 301 6.56 -2.82 8.92
N PRO A 302 7.29 -2.32 7.90
CA PRO A 302 8.54 -2.91 7.48
C PRO A 302 9.69 -2.65 8.47
N PHE A 303 10.34 -3.74 8.88
CA PHE A 303 11.53 -3.73 9.72
C PHE A 303 12.79 -4.00 8.88
N PHE A 304 13.76 -3.10 8.97
CA PHE A 304 15.04 -3.22 8.28
C PHE A 304 16.18 -3.44 9.26
N ALA A 305 17.18 -4.21 8.86
CA ALA A 305 18.41 -4.34 9.64
C ALA A 305 19.65 -4.24 8.76
N THR A 306 20.73 -3.69 9.32
CA THR A 306 22.04 -3.76 8.69
C THR A 306 23.07 -4.34 9.65
N PHE A 307 24.04 -5.06 9.08
CA PHE A 307 25.26 -5.49 9.78
C PHE A 307 26.50 -4.78 9.22
N ASP A 308 26.34 -3.94 8.18
CA ASP A 308 27.44 -3.19 7.58
C ASP A 308 27.62 -1.83 8.28
N SER A 309 28.75 -1.70 8.98
CA SER A 309 29.20 -0.45 9.60
C SER A 309 29.24 0.77 8.65
N LYS A 310 29.33 0.59 7.33
CA LYS A 310 29.27 1.68 6.35
C LYS A 310 27.86 2.18 6.12
N VAL A 311 26.88 1.27 6.05
CA VAL A 311 25.45 1.60 5.92
C VAL A 311 25.02 2.31 7.19
N ALA A 312 25.29 1.72 8.36
CA ALA A 312 25.01 2.34 9.65
C ALA A 312 25.63 3.74 9.81
N LYS A 313 26.85 3.96 9.28
CA LYS A 313 27.47 5.28 9.32
C LYS A 313 26.74 6.32 8.46
N LYS A 314 26.12 5.93 7.34
CA LYS A 314 25.33 6.84 6.49
C LYS A 314 24.03 7.23 7.19
N LEU A 315 23.37 6.24 7.79
CA LEU A 315 22.16 6.40 8.61
C LEU A 315 22.44 6.98 10.00
N THR A 316 23.70 7.26 10.33
CA THR A 316 24.15 7.73 11.66
C THR A 316 23.88 6.82 12.87
N LEU A 317 23.39 5.61 12.63
CA LEU A 317 23.17 4.56 13.63
C LEU A 317 24.45 4.08 14.33
N LYS A 318 24.39 3.99 15.65
CA LYS A 318 25.37 3.27 16.48
C LYS A 318 24.97 1.79 16.67
N LEU A 319 25.90 0.96 17.13
CA LEU A 319 25.62 -0.47 17.36
C LEU A 319 24.46 -0.63 18.38
N ASN A 320 23.52 -1.50 18.03
CA ASN A 320 22.24 -1.79 18.70
C ASN A 320 21.32 -0.56 18.83
N GLU A 321 21.50 0.46 18.00
CA GLU A 321 20.56 1.57 17.87
C GLU A 321 19.50 1.18 16.85
N ILE A 322 18.25 1.58 17.12
CA ILE A 322 17.09 1.40 16.25
C ILE A 322 16.49 2.79 16.06
N ASP A 323 16.34 3.18 14.81
CA ASP A 323 15.66 4.42 14.42
C ASP A 323 14.27 4.05 13.88
N PHE A 324 13.26 4.77 14.36
CA PHE A 324 11.88 4.71 13.90
C PHE A 324 11.62 5.94 13.02
N TYR A 325 11.13 5.71 11.82
CA TYR A 325 10.68 6.76 10.92
C TYR A 325 9.17 6.70 10.88
N GLU A 326 8.54 7.78 11.32
CA GLU A 326 7.11 8.01 11.08
C GLU A 326 6.88 8.25 9.58
N ALA A 327 5.69 7.89 9.09
CA ALA A 327 5.30 8.17 7.70
C ALA A 327 5.45 9.67 7.39
N PHE A 328 6.03 9.96 6.23
CA PHE A 328 6.30 11.30 5.69
C PHE A 328 7.25 12.19 6.49
N MET A 329 7.92 11.67 7.52
CA MET A 329 8.91 12.39 8.31
C MET A 329 10.35 12.12 7.82
N GLU A 330 11.12 13.18 7.58
CA GLU A 330 12.51 13.06 7.12
C GLU A 330 13.47 12.58 8.23
N GLU A 331 13.25 13.03 9.46
CA GLU A 331 14.13 12.75 10.60
C GLU A 331 13.53 11.65 11.49
N PRO A 332 14.31 10.63 11.86
CA PRO A 332 13.82 9.56 12.71
C PRO A 332 13.78 9.93 14.19
N VAL A 333 13.00 9.17 14.93
CA VAL A 333 13.08 9.08 16.39
C VAL A 333 13.87 7.83 16.77
N THR A 334 15.03 8.01 17.40
CA THR A 334 15.79 6.88 17.95
C THR A 334 15.09 6.32 19.19
N ILE A 335 14.81 5.01 19.20
CA ILE A 335 14.20 4.34 20.36
C ILE A 335 15.14 4.49 21.58
N PRO A 336 14.63 4.98 22.73
CA PRO A 336 15.46 5.28 23.89
C PRO A 336 16.05 4.01 24.54
N ASP A 337 17.00 4.22 25.46
CA ASP A 337 17.50 3.21 26.40
C ASP A 337 18.10 1.91 25.83
N LYS A 338 18.59 1.94 24.60
CA LYS A 338 19.26 0.79 23.96
C LYS A 338 20.37 0.10 24.81
N PRO A 339 20.64 -1.20 24.60
CA PRO A 339 19.99 -2.11 23.65
C PRO A 339 18.57 -2.49 24.08
N ASN A 340 17.65 -2.53 23.12
CA ASN A 340 16.24 -2.76 23.36
C ASN A 340 15.87 -4.26 23.41
N SER A 341 14.90 -4.59 24.24
CA SER A 341 14.15 -5.85 24.26
C SER A 341 12.98 -5.81 23.27
N GLU A 342 12.42 -6.99 22.97
CA GLU A 342 11.22 -7.14 22.13
C GLU A 342 10.08 -6.26 22.65
N GLU A 343 9.78 -6.36 23.96
CA GLU A 343 8.67 -5.62 24.56
C GLU A 343 8.90 -4.10 24.55
N GLU A 344 10.15 -3.63 24.64
CA GLU A 344 10.47 -2.20 24.54
C GLU A 344 10.28 -1.67 23.11
N ILE A 345 10.54 -2.49 22.09
CA ILE A 345 10.34 -2.11 20.68
C ILE A 345 8.84 -2.10 20.38
N VAL A 346 8.13 -3.18 20.72
CA VAL A 346 6.67 -3.28 20.54
C VAL A 346 5.96 -2.13 21.23
N SER A 347 6.28 -1.86 22.50
CA SER A 347 5.65 -0.75 23.24
C SER A 347 5.92 0.61 22.59
N PHE A 348 7.10 0.82 22.00
CA PHE A 348 7.42 2.07 21.33
C PHE A 348 6.64 2.22 20.02
N VAL A 349 6.57 1.17 19.20
CA VAL A 349 5.83 1.18 17.94
C VAL A 349 4.34 1.40 18.19
N GLU A 350 3.75 0.72 19.18
CA GLU A 350 2.36 0.91 19.58
C GLU A 350 2.07 2.34 20.06
N GLU A 351 2.97 2.95 20.83
CA GLU A 351 2.83 4.34 21.28
C GLU A 351 2.86 5.35 20.12
N HIS A 352 3.53 5.01 19.01
CA HIS A 352 3.71 5.87 17.84
C HIS A 352 3.04 5.29 16.58
N ARG A 353 2.03 4.42 16.75
CA ARG A 353 1.38 3.70 15.65
C ARG A 353 0.61 4.61 14.69
N ARG A 354 0.10 5.74 15.20
CA ARG A 354 -0.62 6.75 14.44
C ARG A 354 0.32 7.87 14.02
N SER A 355 0.57 7.98 12.72
CA SER A 355 1.30 9.11 12.12
C SER A 355 0.41 10.34 11.96
N THR A 356 1.02 11.53 11.97
CA THR A 356 0.34 12.81 11.71
C THR A 356 -0.23 12.88 10.31
N LEU A 357 0.46 12.33 9.32
CA LEU A 357 -0.06 12.08 7.98
C LEU A 357 0.04 10.59 7.68
N ARG A 358 -1.07 9.96 7.31
CA ARG A 358 -1.13 8.53 6.99
C ARG A 358 -1.86 8.32 5.67
N LYS A 359 -1.29 7.47 4.81
CA LYS A 359 -1.92 7.11 3.54
C LYS A 359 -2.97 6.02 3.78
N LEU A 360 -4.17 6.17 3.23
CA LEU A 360 -5.14 5.09 3.19
C LEU A 360 -4.68 4.05 2.16
N LYS A 361 -4.33 2.85 2.61
CA LYS A 361 -3.86 1.75 1.74
C LYS A 361 -4.93 0.66 1.65
N PRO A 362 -5.13 0.01 0.49
CA PRO A 362 -6.12 -1.06 0.36
C PRO A 362 -5.97 -2.19 1.40
N GLU A 363 -4.75 -2.56 1.77
CA GLU A 363 -4.48 -3.65 2.71
C GLU A 363 -4.84 -3.38 4.18
N SER A 364 -5.06 -2.12 4.54
CA SER A 364 -5.33 -1.68 5.93
C SER A 364 -6.39 -0.57 6.00
N MET A 365 -7.24 -0.48 4.97
CA MET A 365 -8.17 0.65 4.82
C MET A 365 -9.23 0.71 5.92
N TYR A 366 -9.68 -0.44 6.43
CA TYR A 366 -10.67 -0.48 7.50
C TYR A 366 -10.02 -0.17 8.85
N GLU A 367 -8.85 -0.76 9.15
CA GLU A 367 -8.08 -0.44 10.37
C GLU A 367 -7.83 1.07 10.50
N THR A 368 -7.44 1.70 9.39
CA THR A 368 -7.15 3.14 9.33
C THR A 368 -8.42 3.98 9.53
N TRP A 369 -9.55 3.55 8.96
CA TRP A 369 -10.81 4.28 9.02
C TRP A 369 -11.55 4.09 10.36
N GLU A 370 -11.37 2.96 11.03
CA GLU A 370 -11.94 2.70 12.36
C GLU A 370 -11.15 3.37 13.48
N ASP A 371 -9.90 3.73 13.22
CA ASP A 371 -9.04 4.49 14.15
C ASP A 371 -9.33 6.01 14.12
N ASP A 372 -10.59 6.38 14.42
CA ASP A 372 -11.08 7.76 14.44
C ASP A 372 -10.55 8.60 15.60
N MET A 373 -10.60 9.93 15.43
CA MET A 373 -10.24 10.90 16.46
C MET A 373 -11.51 11.59 16.95
N ASP A 374 -12.03 11.13 18.08
CA ASP A 374 -13.26 11.66 18.70
C ASP A 374 -14.48 11.67 17.75
N GLY A 375 -14.60 10.67 16.88
CA GLY A 375 -15.70 10.49 15.94
C GLY A 375 -15.51 11.16 14.58
N ILE A 376 -14.34 11.77 14.32
CA ILE A 376 -14.04 12.43 13.05
C ILE A 376 -12.70 11.96 12.44
N HIS A 377 -12.57 12.15 11.13
CA HIS A 377 -11.30 12.12 10.41
C HIS A 377 -11.08 13.42 9.65
N ILE A 378 -9.84 13.89 9.62
CA ILE A 378 -9.40 14.88 8.64
C ILE A 378 -8.94 14.11 7.41
N VAL A 379 -9.60 14.32 6.27
CA VAL A 379 -9.38 13.57 5.03
C VAL A 379 -8.88 14.51 3.96
N ALA A 380 -7.78 14.15 3.31
CA ALA A 380 -7.24 14.86 2.15
C ALA A 380 -7.25 13.95 0.92
N PHE A 381 -7.87 14.38 -0.16
CA PHE A 381 -7.78 13.72 -1.47
C PHE A 381 -6.73 14.41 -2.34
N ALA A 382 -5.78 13.64 -2.85
CA ALA A 382 -4.77 14.13 -3.79
C ALA A 382 -4.23 12.98 -4.65
N GLU A 383 -4.31 13.11 -5.98
CA GLU A 383 -3.69 12.15 -6.91
C GLU A 383 -2.20 12.45 -7.01
N GLU A 384 -1.32 11.53 -6.57
CA GLU A 384 0.14 11.76 -6.57
C GLU A 384 0.69 11.95 -8.00
N ALA A 385 0.06 11.30 -8.97
CA ALA A 385 0.47 11.34 -10.37
C ALA A 385 0.08 12.64 -11.09
N ASP A 386 -0.89 13.38 -10.56
CA ASP A 386 -1.34 14.67 -11.08
C ASP A 386 -0.44 15.81 -10.56
N PRO A 387 -0.07 16.82 -11.39
CA PRO A 387 0.79 17.92 -10.94
C PRO A 387 0.25 18.71 -9.74
N ASP A 388 -1.06 18.95 -9.70
CA ASP A 388 -1.70 19.77 -8.67
C ASP A 388 -1.91 18.92 -7.40
N GLY A 389 -2.28 17.64 -7.56
CA GLY A 389 -2.27 16.66 -6.47
C GLY A 389 -0.90 16.49 -5.81
N TYR A 390 0.18 16.42 -6.59
CA TYR A 390 1.54 16.37 -6.06
C TYR A 390 1.93 17.66 -5.31
N GLU A 391 1.61 18.84 -5.84
CA GLU A 391 1.91 20.12 -5.17
C GLU A 391 1.15 20.24 -3.84
N PHE A 392 -0.12 19.81 -3.82
CA PHE A 392 -0.92 19.77 -2.61
C PHE A 392 -0.38 18.78 -1.58
N LEU A 393 0.02 17.57 -2.02
CA LEU A 393 0.63 16.57 -1.14
C LEU A 393 1.92 17.07 -0.48
N GLU A 394 2.79 17.77 -1.22
CA GLU A 394 4.00 18.36 -0.62
C GLU A 394 3.67 19.43 0.43
N THR A 395 2.55 20.15 0.26
CA THR A 395 2.04 21.09 1.26
C THR A 395 1.52 20.36 2.50
N LEU A 396 0.75 19.26 2.32
CA LEU A 396 0.30 18.40 3.42
C LEU A 396 1.47 17.82 4.22
N LYS A 397 2.51 17.33 3.54
CA LYS A 397 3.74 16.84 4.18
C LYS A 397 4.41 17.93 5.02
N SER A 398 4.51 19.16 4.50
CA SER A 398 5.08 20.29 5.24
C SER A 398 4.28 20.60 6.52
N VAL A 399 2.95 20.67 6.40
CA VAL A 399 2.05 20.94 7.54
C VAL A 399 2.13 19.83 8.58
N ALA A 400 2.15 18.57 8.14
CA ALA A 400 2.30 17.42 9.03
C ALA A 400 3.65 17.43 9.77
N GLN A 401 4.74 17.79 9.09
CA GLN A 401 6.07 17.91 9.70
C GLN A 401 6.13 19.02 10.76
N ASP A 402 5.52 20.18 10.48
CA ASP A 402 5.50 21.30 11.43
C ASP A 402 4.61 21.02 12.65
N ASN A 403 3.65 20.09 12.53
CA ASN A 403 2.69 19.73 13.57
C ASN A 403 2.85 18.29 14.12
N THR A 404 3.95 17.60 13.84
CA THR A 404 4.17 16.18 14.21
C THR A 404 4.07 15.91 15.72
N ASP A 405 4.40 16.90 16.55
CA ASP A 405 4.31 16.80 18.01
C ASP A 405 2.88 16.96 18.55
N ASN A 406 1.87 17.22 17.71
CA ASN A 406 0.47 17.37 18.10
C ASN A 406 -0.25 16.00 18.06
N PRO A 407 -0.53 15.36 19.21
CA PRO A 407 -1.17 14.04 19.25
C PRO A 407 -2.65 14.07 18.84
N ASP A 408 -3.25 15.27 18.78
CA ASP A 408 -4.65 15.48 18.43
C ASP A 408 -4.83 15.73 16.91
N LEU A 409 -3.75 15.67 16.12
CA LEU A 409 -3.77 15.81 14.66
C LEU A 409 -3.39 14.49 13.96
N SER A 410 -4.30 13.97 13.14
CA SER A 410 -4.00 12.92 12.16
C SER A 410 -4.81 13.15 10.89
N ILE A 411 -4.11 13.23 9.76
CA ILE A 411 -4.67 13.45 8.43
C ILE A 411 -4.58 12.14 7.65
N ILE A 412 -5.71 11.68 7.13
CA ILE A 412 -5.76 10.57 6.18
C ILE A 412 -5.63 11.13 4.77
N TRP A 413 -4.52 10.84 4.11
CA TRP A 413 -4.39 11.07 2.67
C TRP A 413 -4.94 9.89 1.89
N ILE A 414 -5.86 10.16 0.97
CA ILE A 414 -6.41 9.19 0.02
C ILE A 414 -5.99 9.61 -1.38
N ASP A 415 -5.29 8.72 -2.07
CA ASP A 415 -5.10 8.85 -3.52
C ASP A 415 -6.33 8.22 -4.22
N PRO A 416 -7.15 8.99 -4.96
CA PRO A 416 -8.34 8.46 -5.64
C PRO A 416 -8.04 7.32 -6.62
N ASP A 417 -6.82 7.27 -7.20
CA ASP A 417 -6.41 6.23 -8.16
C ASP A 417 -6.26 4.85 -7.50
N ASP A 418 -5.99 4.80 -6.19
CA ASP A 418 -5.89 3.55 -5.43
C ASP A 418 -7.28 2.93 -5.17
N PHE A 419 -8.36 3.72 -5.25
CA PHE A 419 -9.72 3.30 -4.93
C PHE A 419 -10.75 3.66 -6.02
N PRO A 420 -10.57 3.20 -7.26
CA PRO A 420 -11.38 3.64 -8.41
C PRO A 420 -12.87 3.29 -8.29
N LEU A 421 -13.22 2.28 -7.49
CA LEU A 421 -14.62 1.89 -7.24
C LEU A 421 -15.33 2.80 -6.22
N LEU A 422 -14.58 3.49 -5.36
CA LEU A 422 -15.10 4.38 -4.33
C LEU A 422 -15.19 5.84 -4.78
N VAL A 423 -14.43 6.26 -5.79
CA VAL A 423 -14.47 7.62 -6.35
C VAL A 423 -15.90 8.13 -6.62
N PRO A 424 -16.78 7.41 -7.36
CA PRO A 424 -18.15 7.90 -7.60
C PRO A 424 -19.03 7.93 -6.34
N TYR A 425 -18.68 7.14 -5.33
CA TYR A 425 -19.37 7.15 -4.04
C TYR A 425 -18.96 8.37 -3.23
N TRP A 426 -17.67 8.69 -3.17
CA TRP A 426 -17.16 9.86 -2.46
C TRP A 426 -17.62 11.17 -3.09
N GLU A 427 -17.48 11.34 -4.41
CA GLU A 427 -17.98 12.54 -5.12
C GLU A 427 -19.46 12.80 -4.82
N LYS A 428 -20.27 11.73 -4.78
CA LYS A 428 -21.70 11.84 -4.54
C LYS A 428 -22.04 12.09 -3.07
N THR A 429 -21.32 11.46 -2.15
CA THR A 429 -21.62 11.51 -0.72
C THR A 429 -21.17 12.84 -0.13
N PHE A 430 -19.99 13.29 -0.54
CA PHE A 430 -19.34 14.50 -0.02
C PHE A 430 -19.59 15.75 -0.89
N ASP A 431 -20.23 15.60 -2.06
CA ASP A 431 -20.50 16.68 -3.03
C ASP A 431 -19.22 17.44 -3.47
N ILE A 432 -18.13 16.69 -3.64
CA ILE A 432 -16.80 17.18 -4.07
C ILE A 432 -16.44 16.67 -5.47
N ASP A 433 -15.48 17.34 -6.12
CA ASP A 433 -14.87 16.90 -7.38
C ASP A 433 -13.48 16.32 -7.12
N LEU A 434 -13.33 15.01 -7.28
CA LEU A 434 -12.07 14.30 -7.03
C LEU A 434 -11.07 14.41 -8.20
N SER A 435 -11.39 15.17 -9.26
CA SER A 435 -10.37 15.56 -10.24
C SER A 435 -9.43 16.67 -9.74
N ALA A 436 -9.80 17.33 -8.63
CA ALA A 436 -9.01 18.36 -7.98
C ALA A 436 -8.65 17.92 -6.54
N PRO A 437 -7.55 18.44 -5.97
CA PRO A 437 -7.23 18.18 -4.57
C PRO A 437 -8.33 18.67 -3.63
N GLN A 438 -8.57 17.96 -2.53
CA GLN A 438 -9.59 18.28 -1.52
C GLN A 438 -9.03 18.07 -0.12
N ILE A 439 -9.47 18.86 0.87
CA ILE A 439 -9.30 18.53 2.29
C ILE A 439 -10.55 18.89 3.07
N GLY A 440 -10.95 18.02 3.99
CA GLY A 440 -12.19 18.15 4.74
C GLY A 440 -12.18 17.35 6.04
N VAL A 441 -13.25 17.51 6.80
CA VAL A 441 -13.55 16.73 8.00
C VAL A 441 -14.73 15.83 7.70
N VAL A 442 -14.62 14.54 8.04
CA VAL A 442 -15.68 13.54 7.86
C VAL A 442 -16.07 12.95 9.20
N ASN A 443 -17.36 12.96 9.52
CA ASN A 443 -17.93 12.28 10.68
C ASN A 443 -18.12 10.79 10.37
N VAL A 444 -17.54 9.90 11.17
CA VAL A 444 -17.58 8.46 10.90
C VAL A 444 -18.95 7.82 11.19
N THR A 445 -19.84 8.52 11.91
CA THR A 445 -21.13 7.98 12.34
C THR A 445 -22.19 8.00 11.24
N ASP A 446 -22.22 9.06 10.44
CA ASP A 446 -23.24 9.32 9.42
C ASP A 446 -22.68 9.77 8.06
N ALA A 447 -21.35 9.86 7.94
CA ALA A 447 -20.63 10.34 6.76
C ALA A 447 -20.96 11.79 6.37
N ASP A 448 -21.41 12.59 7.34
CA ASP A 448 -21.49 14.04 7.20
C ASP A 448 -20.10 14.66 7.08
N SER A 449 -19.96 15.74 6.33
CA SER A 449 -18.65 16.28 5.99
C SER A 449 -18.64 17.76 5.64
N VAL A 450 -17.57 18.45 6.02
CA VAL A 450 -17.27 19.84 5.65
C VAL A 450 -15.92 19.90 4.95
N TRP A 451 -15.82 20.66 3.86
CA TRP A 451 -14.62 20.72 2.99
C TRP A 451 -14.11 22.15 2.86
N LEU A 452 -12.78 22.31 2.80
CA LEU A 452 -12.15 23.59 2.54
C LEU A 452 -12.51 24.08 1.13
N GLU A 453 -13.12 25.27 1.04
CA GLU A 453 -13.41 25.89 -0.26
C GLU A 453 -12.12 26.30 -0.98
N MET A 454 -11.89 25.74 -2.16
CA MET A 454 -10.83 26.13 -3.09
C MET A 454 -11.48 26.60 -4.39
N ASP A 455 -11.14 27.82 -4.84
CA ASP A 455 -11.81 28.48 -5.98
C ASP A 455 -11.64 27.67 -7.29
N ASP A 456 -10.45 27.07 -7.50
CA ASP A 456 -10.13 26.08 -8.55
C ASP A 456 -8.80 25.35 -8.27
N GLU A 457 -8.41 24.41 -9.15
CA GLU A 457 -7.13 23.66 -9.12
C GLU A 457 -5.87 24.57 -9.09
N GLU A 458 -5.97 25.84 -9.52
CA GLU A 458 -4.84 26.79 -9.50
C GLU A 458 -4.72 27.58 -8.18
N ASP A 459 -5.66 27.44 -7.24
CA ASP A 459 -5.71 28.15 -5.95
C ASP A 459 -5.50 27.22 -4.74
N LEU A 460 -4.46 26.38 -4.83
CA LEU A 460 -4.04 25.52 -3.72
C LEU A 460 -3.64 26.38 -2.49
N PRO A 461 -4.09 26.02 -1.28
CA PRO A 461 -3.75 26.76 -0.08
C PRO A 461 -2.25 26.64 0.20
N SER A 462 -1.67 27.71 0.71
CA SER A 462 -0.34 27.63 1.31
C SER A 462 -0.36 26.84 2.62
N ALA A 463 0.81 26.38 3.08
CA ALA A 463 0.92 25.68 4.36
C ALA A 463 0.35 26.49 5.54
N GLU A 464 0.53 27.83 5.55
CA GLU A 464 -0.01 28.72 6.60
C GLU A 464 -1.55 28.77 6.56
N GLU A 465 -2.15 28.83 5.37
CA GLU A 465 -3.62 28.83 5.22
C GLU A 465 -4.22 27.47 5.60
N LEU A 466 -3.53 26.38 5.29
CA LEU A 466 -3.94 25.04 5.66
C LEU A 466 -3.82 24.80 7.17
N GLU A 467 -2.74 25.27 7.80
CA GLU A 467 -2.57 25.23 9.26
C GLU A 467 -3.68 26.02 9.98
N ASP A 468 -3.96 27.25 9.54
CA ASP A 468 -5.03 28.07 10.11
C ASP A 468 -6.39 27.34 10.04
N TRP A 469 -6.70 26.70 8.91
CA TRP A 469 -7.94 25.93 8.76
C TRP A 469 -7.99 24.69 9.67
N LEU A 470 -6.88 23.98 9.81
CA LEU A 470 -6.78 22.82 10.71
C LEU A 470 -6.89 23.23 12.18
N GLU A 471 -6.33 24.39 12.58
CA GLU A 471 -6.51 24.94 13.92
C GLU A 471 -7.99 25.21 14.20
N ASP A 472 -8.72 25.84 13.27
CA ASP A 472 -10.16 26.12 13.40
C ASP A 472 -10.98 24.82 13.53
N VAL A 473 -10.61 23.75 12.80
CA VAL A 473 -11.19 22.40 12.95
C VAL A 473 -10.94 21.82 14.33
N LEU A 474 -9.69 21.84 14.80
CA LEU A 474 -9.31 21.27 16.11
C LEU A 474 -9.90 22.06 17.30
N GLU A 475 -10.13 23.36 17.13
CA GLU A 475 -10.83 24.20 18.12
C GLU A 475 -12.36 23.99 18.09
N GLY A 476 -12.87 23.28 17.09
CA GLY A 476 -14.29 23.03 16.86
C GLY A 476 -15.04 24.22 16.28
N GLU A 477 -14.33 25.24 15.78
CA GLU A 477 -14.92 26.37 15.05
C GLU A 477 -15.41 25.93 13.66
N ILE A 478 -14.76 24.92 13.08
CA ILE A 478 -15.23 24.21 11.88
C ILE A 478 -15.64 22.80 12.30
N ASN A 479 -16.91 22.46 12.11
CA ASN A 479 -17.46 21.14 12.43
C ASN A 479 -18.59 20.80 11.46
N THR A 480 -18.98 19.52 11.41
CA THR A 480 -20.02 19.05 10.49
C THR A 480 -21.44 19.45 10.92
N GLU A 481 -21.65 19.77 12.21
CA GLU A 481 -22.99 20.07 12.75
C GLU A 481 -23.49 21.50 12.43
N ASP A 482 -22.60 22.44 12.10
CA ASP A 482 -22.95 23.84 11.87
C ASP A 482 -23.52 24.13 10.46
N ASP A 483 -23.40 23.19 9.51
CA ASP A 483 -23.98 23.29 8.16
C ASP A 483 -25.52 23.09 8.14
N ASP A 484 -26.11 22.66 9.26
CA ASP A 484 -27.56 22.46 9.42
C ASP A 484 -28.34 23.75 9.81
N GLU A 485 -27.66 24.89 10.05
CA GLU A 485 -28.29 26.12 10.58
C GLU A 485 -28.75 27.18 9.53
N GLU A 486 -29.00 26.83 8.27
CA GLU A 486 -29.55 27.79 7.26
C GLU A 486 -30.80 27.24 6.53
N GLU A 487 -32.00 27.38 7.14
CA GLU A 487 -33.27 27.75 6.45
C GLU A 487 -34.43 27.89 7.48
N ASP A 488 -34.47 28.99 8.23
CA ASP A 488 -35.67 29.39 8.97
C ASP A 488 -35.86 30.92 8.97
N ASP A 489 -35.73 31.54 7.79
CA ASP A 489 -36.17 32.91 7.53
C ASP A 489 -37.03 32.96 6.26
N ASP A 490 -38.35 32.79 6.43
CA ASP A 490 -39.39 33.68 5.85
C ASP A 490 -40.80 33.10 6.07
N ASP A 491 -41.61 33.75 6.91
CA ASP A 491 -42.96 34.17 6.49
C ASP A 491 -43.60 35.17 7.49
N ASP A 492 -43.68 36.41 7.00
CA ASP A 492 -44.31 37.64 7.53
C ASP A 492 -45.86 37.58 7.56
#